data_AF-V6HQM4-F1
#
_entry.id   AF-V6HQM4-F1
#
_cell.length_a   1.000
_cell.length_b   1.000
_cell.length_c   1.000
_cell.angle_alpha   90.00
_cell.angle_beta   90.00
_cell.angle_gamma   90.00
#
_symmetry.space_group_name_H-M   'P 1'
#
loop_
_entity.id
_entity.type
_entity.pdbx_description
1 polymer ?
#
loop_
_entity_poly.entity_id
_entity_poly.type
_entity_poly.pdbx_seq_one_letter_code
_entity_poly.pdbx_strand_id
1 'polypeptide(L)'
;MNDAAEKFWQWFAKEHSAYSKIDRIDDEDRDRLFDELMDRLQEVNEEFYFEIAGEESGPQELTIITAGDESLYAEAERFVDLAPQIPGWEIFSSDHSQSEGFTLSYEGIEFDSEEIWFLPLENPQQPESFGLKVCVPDYEPIADHPGLRTAVTILLETVLGEEEFPKEIQHFEIGPIPDDPDEEGCIELAELPDYLEWRKERENA
;
A
#
# COMPACT_ATOMS: atom_id res chain seq x y z
N MET A 1 -0.97 -24.70 -6.47
CA MET A 1 -0.08 -23.60 -6.08
C MET A 1 1.39 -23.93 -6.32
N ASN A 2 2.13 -24.70 -5.49
CA ASN A 2 3.60 -24.79 -5.63
C ASN A 2 4.17 -25.13 -7.02
N ASP A 3 3.61 -26.10 -7.75
CA ASP A 3 4.18 -26.47 -9.08
C ASP A 3 3.97 -25.38 -10.15
N ALA A 4 2.87 -24.63 -10.09
CA ALA A 4 2.62 -23.51 -11.01
C ALA A 4 3.50 -22.30 -10.65
N ALA A 5 3.59 -21.99 -9.34
CA ALA A 5 4.45 -20.93 -8.84
C ALA A 5 5.94 -21.17 -9.15
N GLU A 6 6.45 -22.39 -8.94
CA GLU A 6 7.82 -22.76 -9.27
C GLU A 6 8.11 -22.63 -10.77
N LYS A 7 7.16 -23.03 -11.63
CA LYS A 7 7.28 -22.88 -13.09
C LYS A 7 7.31 -21.41 -13.50
N PHE A 8 6.45 -20.58 -12.92
CA PHE A 8 6.46 -19.14 -13.15
C PHE A 8 7.82 -18.55 -12.78
N TRP A 9 8.29 -18.77 -11.55
CA TRP A 9 9.54 -18.18 -11.09
C TRP A 9 10.78 -18.67 -11.84
N GLN A 10 10.81 -19.95 -12.25
CA GLN A 10 11.89 -20.46 -13.11
C GLN A 10 11.88 -19.81 -14.50
N TRP A 11 10.69 -19.59 -15.07
CA TRP A 11 10.56 -18.89 -16.33
C TRP A 11 10.95 -17.42 -16.19
N PHE A 12 10.42 -16.71 -15.19
CA PHE A 12 10.70 -15.29 -14.98
C PHE A 12 12.18 -15.04 -14.69
N ALA A 13 12.83 -15.88 -13.87
CA ALA A 13 14.27 -15.78 -13.63
C ALA A 13 15.12 -15.92 -14.90
N LYS A 14 14.62 -16.62 -15.93
CA LYS A 14 15.29 -16.75 -17.23
C LYS A 14 15.01 -15.56 -18.16
N GLU A 15 13.79 -15.03 -18.16
CA GLU A 15 13.32 -14.03 -19.11
C GLU A 15 13.33 -12.58 -18.57
N HIS A 16 13.57 -12.36 -17.27
CA HIS A 16 13.50 -11.05 -16.57
C HIS A 16 14.24 -9.90 -17.29
N SER A 17 15.32 -10.20 -18.00
CA SER A 17 16.09 -9.20 -18.75
C SER A 17 15.28 -8.50 -19.85
N ALA A 18 14.29 -9.17 -20.44
CA ALA A 18 13.39 -8.58 -21.44
C ALA A 18 12.47 -7.53 -20.80
N TYR A 19 12.01 -7.81 -19.59
CA TYR A 19 11.11 -6.93 -18.82
C TYR A 19 11.85 -5.71 -18.23
N SER A 20 13.16 -5.80 -18.03
CA SER A 20 13.95 -4.69 -17.43
C SER A 20 14.13 -3.45 -18.32
N LYS A 21 13.61 -3.49 -19.55
CA LYS A 21 13.73 -2.41 -20.54
C LYS A 21 12.37 -2.02 -21.11
N ILE A 22 11.30 -2.26 -20.35
CA ILE A 22 9.94 -2.12 -20.83
C ILE A 22 9.62 -0.69 -21.31
N ASP A 23 10.23 0.32 -20.68
CA ASP A 23 10.07 1.74 -21.08
C ASP A 23 10.85 2.14 -22.32
N ARG A 24 11.71 1.26 -22.84
CA ARG A 24 12.65 1.54 -23.94
C ARG A 24 12.32 0.76 -25.22
N ILE A 25 11.24 0.00 -25.22
CA ILE A 25 10.75 -0.76 -26.37
C ILE A 25 9.46 -0.13 -26.91
N ASP A 26 9.10 -0.46 -28.15
CA ASP A 26 7.85 0.04 -28.72
C ASP A 26 6.61 -0.61 -28.08
N ASP A 27 5.46 0.03 -28.27
CA ASP A 27 4.20 -0.37 -27.64
C ASP A 27 3.78 -1.80 -28.05
N GLU A 28 4.02 -2.23 -29.29
CA GLU A 28 3.62 -3.58 -29.75
C GLU A 28 4.45 -4.69 -29.08
N ASP A 29 5.77 -4.49 -28.96
CA ASP A 29 6.63 -5.44 -28.26
C ASP A 29 6.39 -5.42 -26.75
N ARG A 30 6.05 -4.26 -26.16
CA ARG A 30 5.63 -4.15 -24.75
C ARG A 30 4.36 -4.96 -24.48
N ASP A 31 3.32 -4.73 -25.28
CA ASP A 31 2.03 -5.40 -25.09
C ASP A 31 2.20 -6.93 -25.19
N ARG A 32 3.01 -7.41 -26.13
CA ARG A 32 3.32 -8.85 -26.24
C ARG A 32 4.00 -9.41 -24.98
N LEU A 33 4.95 -8.67 -24.41
CA LEU A 33 5.63 -9.11 -23.18
C LEU A 33 4.68 -9.10 -21.99
N PHE A 34 3.81 -8.11 -21.90
CA PHE A 34 2.81 -7.99 -20.85
C PHE A 34 1.77 -9.11 -20.93
N ASP A 35 1.28 -9.41 -22.13
CA ASP A 35 0.39 -10.54 -22.39
C ASP A 35 1.07 -11.87 -21.98
N GLU A 36 2.34 -12.08 -22.35
CA GLU A 36 3.07 -13.30 -21.96
C GLU A 36 3.23 -13.39 -20.43
N LEU A 37 3.55 -12.30 -19.75
CA LEU A 37 3.68 -12.29 -18.29
C LEU A 37 2.33 -12.55 -17.63
N MET A 38 1.28 -11.90 -18.10
CA MET A 38 -0.09 -12.08 -17.60
C MET A 38 -0.56 -13.52 -17.76
N ASP A 39 -0.43 -14.10 -18.96
CA ASP A 39 -0.82 -15.48 -19.25
C ASP A 39 -0.14 -16.46 -18.27
N ARG A 40 1.16 -16.26 -18.01
CA ARG A 40 1.93 -17.09 -17.09
C ARG A 40 1.55 -16.88 -15.63
N LEU A 41 1.28 -15.64 -15.23
CA LEU A 41 0.86 -15.31 -13.87
C LEU A 41 -0.52 -15.91 -13.58
N GLN A 42 -1.43 -15.84 -14.56
CA GLN A 42 -2.77 -16.40 -14.44
C GLN A 42 -2.82 -17.94 -14.45
N GLU A 43 -1.76 -18.62 -14.92
CA GLU A 43 -1.58 -20.07 -14.66
C GLU A 43 -1.41 -20.38 -13.15
N VAL A 44 -0.96 -19.41 -12.35
CA VAL A 44 -0.83 -19.53 -10.89
C VAL A 44 -2.16 -19.24 -10.22
N ASN A 45 -2.74 -18.07 -10.52
CA ASN A 45 -4.04 -17.63 -10.02
C ASN A 45 -4.66 -16.62 -11.00
N GLU A 46 -5.90 -16.88 -11.44
CA GLU A 46 -6.59 -16.06 -12.45
C GLU A 46 -6.86 -14.62 -11.99
N GLU A 47 -6.86 -14.37 -10.68
CA GLU A 47 -7.08 -13.07 -10.05
C GLU A 47 -5.76 -12.37 -9.66
N PHE A 48 -4.61 -12.90 -10.07
CA PHE A 48 -3.34 -12.20 -9.95
C PHE A 48 -3.07 -11.33 -11.17
N TYR A 49 -2.74 -10.08 -10.88
CA TYR A 49 -2.30 -9.06 -11.80
C TYR A 49 -0.90 -8.61 -11.41
N PHE A 50 -0.30 -7.73 -12.21
CA PHE A 50 1.03 -7.23 -11.92
C PHE A 50 1.18 -5.76 -12.28
N GLU A 51 2.13 -5.12 -11.62
CA GLU A 51 2.72 -3.86 -12.01
C GLU A 51 4.23 -4.04 -12.13
N ILE A 52 4.82 -3.41 -13.15
CA ILE A 52 6.27 -3.27 -13.25
C ILE A 52 6.59 -1.79 -13.12
N ALA A 53 7.35 -1.46 -12.09
CA ALA A 53 7.91 -0.13 -11.88
C ALA A 53 9.44 -0.21 -11.90
N GLY A 54 10.12 0.93 -11.93
CA GLY A 54 11.57 0.94 -11.81
C GLY A 54 12.18 2.27 -12.20
N GLU A 55 13.28 2.60 -11.55
CA GLU A 55 14.05 3.81 -11.86
C GLU A 55 15.05 3.57 -12.99
N GLU A 56 15.44 4.64 -13.70
CA GLU A 56 16.39 4.57 -14.81
C GLU A 56 17.77 4.00 -14.41
N SER A 57 18.13 4.11 -13.13
CA SER A 57 19.39 3.63 -12.54
C SER A 57 19.23 2.64 -11.38
N GLY A 58 17.99 2.27 -11.03
CA GLY A 58 17.66 1.39 -9.90
C GLY A 58 17.32 -0.04 -10.31
N PRO A 59 17.03 -0.92 -9.32
CA PRO A 59 16.36 -2.18 -9.62
C PRO A 59 14.99 -1.93 -10.25
N GLN A 60 14.50 -2.93 -10.98
CA GLN A 60 13.12 -2.96 -11.45
C GLN A 60 12.28 -3.64 -10.38
N GLU A 61 11.03 -3.22 -10.25
CA GLU A 61 10.10 -3.70 -9.24
C GLU A 61 9.01 -4.48 -9.95
N LEU A 62 8.72 -5.69 -9.48
CA LEU A 62 7.55 -6.47 -9.89
C LEU A 62 6.61 -6.59 -8.70
N THR A 63 5.45 -5.97 -8.78
CA THR A 63 4.42 -6.02 -7.75
C THR A 63 3.28 -6.92 -8.19
N ILE A 64 2.92 -7.92 -7.39
CA ILE A 64 1.77 -8.80 -7.63
C ILE A 64 0.53 -8.20 -6.98
N ILE A 65 -0.52 -7.97 -7.77
CA ILE A 65 -1.76 -7.28 -7.35
C ILE A 65 -2.92 -8.27 -7.37
N THR A 66 -3.78 -8.24 -6.34
CA THR A 66 -4.89 -9.19 -6.10
C THR A 66 -6.27 -8.62 -6.47
N ALA A 67 -6.34 -7.65 -7.39
CA ALA A 67 -7.56 -6.98 -7.84
C ALA A 67 -8.52 -6.48 -6.71
N GLY A 68 -8.01 -6.26 -5.50
CA GLY A 68 -8.79 -5.84 -4.34
C GLY A 68 -9.51 -6.97 -3.59
N ASP A 69 -9.19 -8.24 -3.83
CA ASP A 69 -9.70 -9.36 -3.04
C ASP A 69 -8.74 -9.69 -1.88
N GLU A 70 -9.09 -9.22 -0.68
CA GLU A 70 -8.35 -9.43 0.58
C GLU A 70 -8.11 -10.91 0.90
N SER A 71 -8.98 -11.81 0.43
CA SER A 71 -8.82 -13.25 0.68
C SER A 71 -7.61 -13.85 -0.06
N LEU A 72 -7.09 -13.14 -1.07
CA LEU A 72 -5.94 -13.55 -1.88
C LEU A 72 -4.61 -12.99 -1.35
N TYR A 73 -4.63 -12.10 -0.37
CA TYR A 73 -3.43 -11.39 0.10
C TYR A 73 -2.35 -12.35 0.60
N ALA A 74 -2.74 -13.23 1.52
CA ALA A 74 -1.83 -14.26 2.04
C ALA A 74 -1.39 -15.26 0.95
N GLU A 75 -2.15 -15.41 -0.14
CA GLU A 75 -1.74 -16.25 -1.27
C GLU A 75 -0.70 -15.55 -2.14
N ALA A 76 -0.86 -14.25 -2.40
CA ALA A 76 0.10 -13.42 -3.14
C ALA A 76 1.43 -13.30 -2.38
N GLU A 77 1.40 -13.09 -1.07
CA GLU A 77 2.59 -13.07 -0.21
C GLU A 77 3.35 -14.41 -0.29
N ARG A 78 2.66 -15.54 -0.08
CA ARG A 78 3.27 -16.88 -0.23
C ARG A 78 3.82 -17.13 -1.63
N PHE A 79 3.22 -16.53 -2.65
CA PHE A 79 3.70 -16.65 -4.03
C PHE A 79 4.99 -15.86 -4.23
N VAL A 80 5.06 -14.62 -3.74
CA VAL A 80 6.25 -13.76 -3.78
C VAL A 80 7.40 -14.35 -2.96
N ASP A 81 7.13 -14.93 -1.79
CA ASP A 81 8.12 -15.63 -0.95
C ASP A 81 8.84 -16.79 -1.64
N LEU A 82 8.21 -17.38 -2.67
CA LEU A 82 8.81 -18.44 -3.47
C LEU A 82 9.76 -17.91 -4.55
N ALA A 83 9.82 -16.59 -4.75
CA ALA A 83 10.67 -15.99 -5.76
C ALA A 83 12.15 -16.23 -5.44
N PRO A 84 12.94 -16.75 -6.41
CA PRO A 84 14.37 -16.81 -6.25
C PRO A 84 14.96 -15.39 -6.29
N GLN A 85 16.21 -15.24 -5.86
CA GLN A 85 16.93 -13.98 -6.12
C GLN A 85 17.08 -13.76 -7.63
N ILE A 86 16.46 -12.69 -8.14
CA ILE A 86 16.56 -12.26 -9.53
C ILE A 86 17.40 -10.98 -9.58
N PRO A 87 18.61 -11.01 -10.16
CA PRO A 87 19.49 -9.86 -10.18
C PRO A 87 18.85 -8.63 -10.84
N GLY A 88 18.85 -7.51 -10.11
CA GLY A 88 18.28 -6.25 -10.58
C GLY A 88 16.76 -6.16 -10.51
N TRP A 89 16.12 -7.09 -9.78
CA TRP A 89 14.69 -7.08 -9.51
C TRP A 89 14.40 -7.13 -8.02
N GLU A 90 13.42 -6.34 -7.61
CA GLU A 90 12.74 -6.42 -6.32
C GLU A 90 11.30 -6.86 -6.58
N ILE A 91 10.77 -7.73 -5.72
CA ILE A 91 9.50 -8.41 -5.96
C ILE A 91 8.64 -8.24 -4.72
N PHE A 92 7.45 -7.72 -4.91
CA PHE A 92 6.51 -7.35 -3.86
C PHE A 92 5.14 -7.96 -4.13
N SER A 93 4.34 -8.14 -3.09
CA SER A 93 2.88 -8.22 -3.22
C SER A 93 2.30 -6.84 -2.91
N SER A 94 1.17 -6.48 -3.53
CA SER A 94 0.53 -5.18 -3.31
C SER A 94 0.11 -4.95 -1.85
N ASP A 95 -0.06 -6.02 -1.07
CA ASP A 95 -0.35 -5.93 0.37
C ASP A 95 0.92 -5.67 1.19
N HIS A 96 2.10 -5.83 0.59
CA HIS A 96 3.33 -5.31 1.16
C HIS A 96 3.46 -3.79 1.02
N SER A 97 2.84 -3.14 0.02
CA SER A 97 2.95 -1.67 -0.08
C SER A 97 2.06 -0.92 0.92
N GLN A 98 1.13 -1.60 1.58
CA GLN A 98 0.37 -1.04 2.72
C GLN A 98 0.90 -1.51 4.08
N SER A 99 1.76 -2.53 4.14
CA SER A 99 2.36 -3.04 5.39
C SER A 99 3.83 -2.69 5.59
N GLU A 100 4.58 -2.38 4.53
CA GLU A 100 5.86 -1.67 4.62
C GLU A 100 5.57 -0.18 4.42
N GLY A 101 5.99 0.66 5.35
CA GLY A 101 5.63 2.07 5.30
C GLY A 101 6.08 2.77 4.02
N PHE A 102 5.38 3.85 3.69
CA PHE A 102 5.65 4.66 2.51
C PHE A 102 5.99 6.09 2.91
N THR A 103 6.80 6.75 2.08
CA THR A 103 7.07 8.18 2.24
C THR A 103 6.20 8.99 1.29
N LEU A 104 5.41 9.91 1.84
CA LEU A 104 4.67 10.92 1.08
C LEU A 104 5.50 12.21 0.99
N SER A 105 5.65 12.76 -0.22
CA SER A 105 6.17 14.12 -0.43
C SER A 105 5.14 14.99 -1.14
N TYR A 106 4.71 16.08 -0.50
CA TYR A 106 3.71 17.00 -1.04
C TYR A 106 4.01 18.46 -0.68
N GLU A 107 4.25 19.31 -1.69
CA GLU A 107 4.53 20.75 -1.52
C GLU A 107 5.61 21.08 -0.48
N GLY A 108 6.61 20.21 -0.31
CA GLY A 108 7.69 20.38 0.67
C GLY A 108 7.38 19.88 2.07
N ILE A 109 6.23 19.23 2.28
CA ILE A 109 5.95 18.37 3.42
C ILE A 109 6.39 16.96 3.07
N GLU A 110 7.08 16.30 3.99
CA GLU A 110 7.47 14.90 3.90
C GLU A 110 6.91 14.15 5.10
N PHE A 111 6.23 13.02 4.87
CA PHE A 111 5.76 12.13 5.91
C PHE A 111 6.26 10.72 5.62
N ASP A 112 6.84 10.09 6.62
CA ASP A 112 7.03 8.64 6.66
C ASP A 112 5.83 8.03 7.38
N SER A 113 5.06 7.16 6.71
CA SER A 113 3.85 6.58 7.28
C SER A 113 4.11 5.79 8.55
N GLU A 114 5.31 5.23 8.74
CA GLU A 114 5.70 4.50 9.96
C GLU A 114 5.86 5.42 11.17
N GLU A 115 6.07 6.72 10.93
CA GLU A 115 6.18 7.73 11.99
C GLU A 115 4.83 8.41 12.29
N ILE A 116 3.77 8.06 11.58
CA ILE A 116 2.44 8.67 11.75
C ILE A 116 1.58 7.82 12.68
N TRP A 117 0.92 8.51 13.60
CA TRP A 117 -0.02 7.90 14.55
C TRP A 117 -1.41 8.50 14.33
N PHE A 118 -2.45 7.81 14.81
CA PHE A 118 -3.77 8.38 14.92
C PHE A 118 -4.39 8.14 16.30
N LEU A 119 -5.26 9.06 16.70
CA LEU A 119 -6.11 8.91 17.89
C LEU A 119 -7.58 8.85 17.44
N PRO A 120 -8.32 7.78 17.75
CA PRO A 120 -9.76 7.71 17.50
C PRO A 120 -10.51 8.86 18.19
N LEU A 121 -11.41 9.52 17.45
CA LEU A 121 -12.29 10.56 17.98
C LEU A 121 -13.73 10.02 18.00
N GLU A 122 -14.28 9.89 19.21
CA GLU A 122 -15.68 9.53 19.39
C GLU A 122 -16.57 10.77 19.43
N ASN A 123 -17.72 10.69 18.75
CA ASN A 123 -18.79 11.67 18.90
C ASN A 123 -19.97 11.04 19.66
N PRO A 124 -20.18 11.35 20.95
CA PRO A 124 -21.28 10.79 21.73
C PRO A 124 -22.68 11.08 21.17
N GLN A 125 -22.81 12.09 20.30
CA GLN A 125 -24.07 12.45 19.65
C GLN A 125 -24.31 11.70 18.32
N GLN A 126 -23.25 11.14 17.73
CA GLN A 126 -23.28 10.38 16.48
C GLN A 126 -22.32 9.18 16.61
N PRO A 127 -22.66 8.16 17.41
CA PRO A 127 -21.77 7.04 17.69
C PRO A 127 -21.40 6.22 16.45
N GLU A 128 -22.24 6.26 15.40
CA GLU A 128 -21.95 5.67 14.10
C GLU A 128 -20.87 6.41 13.31
N SER A 129 -20.65 7.71 13.59
CA SER A 129 -19.65 8.51 12.89
C SER A 129 -18.27 8.32 13.50
N PHE A 130 -17.30 8.02 12.64
CA PHE A 130 -15.90 7.93 13.00
C PHE A 130 -15.16 9.20 12.61
N GLY A 131 -14.36 9.69 13.56
CA GLY A 131 -13.30 10.62 13.24
C GLY A 131 -11.99 10.18 13.88
N LEU A 132 -10.91 10.82 13.47
CA LEU A 132 -9.60 10.58 14.05
C LEU A 132 -8.75 11.85 14.06
N LYS A 133 -7.80 11.94 14.98
CA LYS A 133 -6.74 12.94 14.94
C LYS A 133 -5.49 12.27 14.40
N VAL A 134 -4.99 12.73 13.24
CA VAL A 134 -3.69 12.32 12.70
C VAL A 134 -2.59 13.07 13.45
N CYS A 135 -1.71 12.33 14.08
CA CYS A 135 -0.59 12.80 14.87
C CYS A 135 0.69 12.66 14.03
N VAL A 136 1.29 13.79 13.65
CA VAL A 136 2.45 13.82 12.74
C VAL A 136 3.71 14.31 13.47
N PRO A 137 4.90 13.82 13.08
CA PRO A 137 6.17 14.33 13.60
C PRO A 137 6.41 15.77 13.14
N ASP A 138 7.19 16.52 13.90
CA ASP A 138 7.57 17.91 13.60
C ASP A 138 6.38 18.80 13.18
N TYR A 139 5.26 18.69 13.91
CA TYR A 139 4.01 19.37 13.56
C TYR A 139 4.11 20.90 13.62
N GLU A 140 4.77 21.47 14.63
CA GLU A 140 4.78 22.93 14.85
C GLU A 140 5.31 23.74 13.65
N PRO A 141 6.41 23.34 12.98
CA PRO A 141 6.86 23.98 11.74
C PRO A 141 5.85 23.97 10.59
N ILE A 142 5.00 22.93 10.50
CA ILE A 142 4.09 22.70 9.36
C ILE A 142 2.63 23.02 9.68
N ALA A 143 2.29 23.34 10.93
CA ALA A 143 0.92 23.52 11.40
C ALA A 143 0.10 24.54 10.58
N ASP A 144 0.75 25.63 10.14
CA ASP A 144 0.14 26.69 9.33
C ASP A 144 0.34 26.49 7.82
N HIS A 145 0.96 25.38 7.39
CA HIS A 145 1.24 25.11 5.98
C HIS A 145 -0.06 24.84 5.21
N PRO A 146 -0.37 25.56 4.11
CA PRO A 146 -1.64 25.42 3.40
C PRO A 146 -1.83 24.01 2.79
N GLY A 147 -0.73 23.34 2.44
CA GLY A 147 -0.73 21.99 1.90
C GLY A 147 -0.88 20.88 2.95
N LEU A 148 -0.80 21.17 4.26
CA LEU A 148 -0.80 20.15 5.31
C LEU A 148 -2.06 19.28 5.28
N ARG A 149 -3.22 19.91 5.15
CA ARG A 149 -4.49 19.18 5.08
C ARG A 149 -4.55 18.28 3.85
N THR A 150 -4.07 18.75 2.71
CA THR A 150 -4.04 17.95 1.47
C THR A 150 -3.06 16.80 1.58
N ALA A 151 -1.87 17.01 2.16
CA ALA A 151 -0.89 15.96 2.39
C ALA A 151 -1.49 14.84 3.27
N VAL A 152 -2.14 15.20 4.39
CA VAL A 152 -2.81 14.21 5.25
C VAL A 152 -3.99 13.53 4.55
N THR A 153 -4.72 14.23 3.68
CA THR A 153 -5.77 13.59 2.85
C THR A 153 -5.18 12.54 1.92
N ILE A 154 -4.11 12.87 1.19
CA ILE A 154 -3.43 11.92 0.29
C ILE A 154 -2.92 10.73 1.10
N LEU A 155 -2.30 10.98 2.27
CA LEU A 155 -1.82 9.93 3.18
C LEU A 155 -2.94 8.94 3.56
N LEU A 156 -4.12 9.45 3.96
CA LEU A 156 -5.26 8.61 4.34
C LEU A 156 -5.88 7.88 3.13
N GLU A 157 -5.92 8.52 1.96
CA GLU A 157 -6.35 7.89 0.71
C GLU A 157 -5.39 6.78 0.26
N THR A 158 -4.08 6.92 0.51
CA THR A 158 -3.10 5.86 0.25
C THR A 158 -3.29 4.67 1.18
N VAL A 159 -3.58 4.92 2.46
CA VAL A 159 -3.79 3.85 3.47
C VAL A 159 -5.12 3.13 3.26
N LEU A 160 -6.21 3.84 3.00
CA LEU A 160 -7.56 3.26 2.95
C LEU A 160 -8.10 3.03 1.53
N GLY A 161 -7.49 3.66 0.53
CA GLY A 161 -8.06 3.79 -0.81
C GLY A 161 -8.95 5.04 -0.95
N GLU A 162 -8.83 5.71 -2.09
CA GLU A 162 -9.56 6.95 -2.43
C GLU A 162 -11.08 6.81 -2.33
N GLU A 163 -11.62 5.64 -2.70
CA GLU A 163 -13.07 5.41 -2.64
C GLU A 163 -13.59 5.12 -1.22
N GLU A 164 -12.77 4.52 -0.36
CA GLU A 164 -13.19 4.03 0.95
C GLU A 164 -12.97 5.06 2.05
N PHE A 165 -11.88 5.83 1.96
CA PHE A 165 -11.57 6.94 2.87
C PHE A 165 -12.79 7.83 3.23
N PRO A 166 -13.54 8.41 2.25
CA PRO A 166 -14.67 9.29 2.58
C PRO A 166 -15.90 8.55 3.13
N LYS A 167 -15.98 7.22 2.98
CA LYS A 167 -17.06 6.40 3.56
C LYS A 167 -16.77 6.07 5.01
N GLU A 168 -15.50 5.81 5.33
CA GLU A 168 -15.07 5.36 6.65
C GLU A 168 -14.80 6.52 7.61
N ILE A 169 -14.19 7.61 7.14
CA ILE A 169 -13.77 8.74 7.99
C ILE A 169 -14.63 9.97 7.69
N GLN A 170 -15.48 10.37 8.65
CA GLN A 170 -16.33 11.55 8.50
C GLN A 170 -15.66 12.84 8.97
N HIS A 171 -14.63 12.74 9.81
CA HIS A 171 -13.90 13.88 10.33
C HIS A 171 -12.45 13.51 10.62
N PHE A 172 -11.53 14.42 10.32
CA PHE A 172 -10.17 14.29 10.83
C PHE A 172 -9.55 15.62 11.25
N GLU A 173 -8.73 15.52 12.27
CA GLU A 173 -7.88 16.59 12.81
C GLU A 173 -6.41 16.25 12.56
N ILE A 174 -5.54 17.26 12.63
CA ILE A 174 -4.09 17.09 12.49
C ILE A 174 -3.43 17.76 13.69
N GLY A 175 -2.49 17.09 14.34
CA GLY A 175 -1.76 17.66 15.46
C GLY A 175 -0.42 16.97 15.72
N PRO A 176 0.29 17.37 16.79
CA PRO A 176 1.54 16.75 17.16
C PRO A 176 1.31 15.36 17.75
N ILE A 177 2.32 14.50 17.61
CA ILE A 177 2.46 13.27 18.38
C ILE A 177 2.58 13.66 19.88
N PRO A 178 1.75 13.08 20.76
CA PRO A 178 1.85 13.35 22.20
C PRO A 178 3.16 12.80 22.78
N ASP A 179 3.55 13.27 23.97
CA ASP A 179 4.79 12.84 24.63
C ASP A 179 4.84 11.33 24.92
N ASP A 180 3.67 10.71 25.16
CA ASP A 180 3.50 9.26 25.35
C ASP A 180 2.30 8.78 24.50
N PRO A 181 2.53 8.36 23.24
CA PRO A 181 1.48 7.91 22.32
C PRO A 181 0.68 6.72 22.84
N ASP A 182 1.36 5.75 23.43
CA ASP A 182 0.74 4.53 23.94
C ASP A 182 -0.22 4.84 25.11
N GLU A 183 0.19 5.68 26.07
CA GLU A 183 -0.65 6.05 27.21
C GLU A 183 -1.88 6.87 26.80
N GLU A 184 -1.75 7.72 25.78
CA GLU A 184 -2.84 8.51 25.22
C GLU A 184 -3.74 7.71 24.26
N GLY A 185 -3.43 6.44 24.01
CA GLY A 185 -4.22 5.54 23.16
C GLY A 185 -4.08 5.83 21.67
N CYS A 186 -2.95 6.42 21.26
CA CYS A 186 -2.60 6.51 19.85
C CYS A 186 -2.29 5.12 19.29
N ILE A 187 -2.57 4.97 18.01
CA ILE A 187 -2.38 3.75 17.23
C ILE A 187 -1.54 4.13 16.01
N GLU A 188 -0.63 3.27 15.57
CA GLU A 188 0.13 3.49 14.35
C GLU A 188 -0.80 3.59 13.14
N LEU A 189 -0.52 4.51 12.20
CA LEU A 189 -1.39 4.73 11.05
C LEU A 189 -1.55 3.46 10.19
N ALA A 190 -0.53 2.61 10.15
CA ALA A 190 -0.55 1.33 9.45
C ALA A 190 -1.67 0.40 9.96
N GLU A 191 -2.07 0.50 11.22
CA GLU A 191 -3.15 -0.32 11.80
C GLU A 191 -4.56 0.25 11.55
N LEU A 192 -4.68 1.38 10.85
CA LEU A 192 -5.98 2.03 10.61
C LEU A 192 -7.00 1.13 9.87
N PRO A 193 -6.64 0.36 8.81
CA PRO A 193 -7.57 -0.56 8.17
C PRO A 193 -8.12 -1.61 9.14
N ASP A 194 -7.23 -2.29 9.88
CA ASP A 194 -7.58 -3.31 10.87
C ASP A 194 -8.47 -2.74 11.99
N TYR A 195 -8.17 -1.52 12.44
CA TYR A 195 -8.96 -0.83 13.45
C TYR A 195 -10.40 -0.56 12.97
N LEU A 196 -10.58 -0.15 11.72
CA LEU A 196 -11.90 0.09 11.14
C LEU A 196 -12.71 -1.19 11.01
N GLU A 197 -12.08 -2.30 10.60
CA GLU A 197 -12.74 -3.61 10.53
C GLU A 197 -13.20 -4.06 11.93
N TRP A 198 -12.31 -4.03 12.91
CA TRP A 198 -12.62 -4.34 14.31
C TRP A 198 -13.80 -3.51 14.86
N ARG A 199 -13.85 -2.22 14.51
CA ARG A 199 -14.94 -1.33 14.92
C ARG A 199 -16.27 -1.78 14.31
N LYS A 200 -16.30 -2.08 13.01
CA LYS A 200 -17.51 -2.56 12.30
C LYS A 200 -18.05 -3.86 12.89
N GLU A 201 -17.18 -4.80 13.28
CA GLU A 201 -17.62 -6.05 13.91
C GLU A 201 -18.35 -5.81 15.23
N ARG A 202 -17.91 -4.81 16.01
CA ARG A 202 -18.50 -4.47 17.31
C ARG A 202 -19.79 -3.66 17.22
N GLU A 203 -19.96 -2.85 16.18
CA GLU A 203 -21.22 -2.12 15.95
C GLU A 203 -22.33 -3.05 15.45
N ASN A 204 -21.99 -4.17 14.79
CA ASN A 204 -22.93 -5.16 14.28
C ASN A 204 -23.25 -6.31 15.26
N ALA A 205 -22.63 -6.34 16.45
CA ALA A 205 -22.79 -7.37 17.48
C ALA A 205 -23.82 -6.99 18.57
#